data_AF-A0AAE9ULV5-F1
#
_entry.id   AF-A0AAE9ULV5-F1
#
_cell.length_a   1.000
_cell.length_b   1.000
_cell.length_c   1.000
_cell.angle_alpha   90.00
_cell.angle_beta   90.00
_cell.angle_gamma   90.00
#
_symmetry.space_group_name_H-M   'P 1'
#
loop_
_entity.id
_entity.type
_entity.pdbx_description
1 polymer ?
#
loop_
_entity_poly.entity_id
_entity_poly.type
_entity_poly.pdbx_seq_one_letter_code
_entity_poly.pdbx_strand_id
1 'polypeptide(L)'
;MSSSRLEAFSDGVLAIIITIMVLSLKAPEADSLKALLKVVPSLLAYVLSFVYVAIYWNNHHHLMKLVKIIDGKTLWFNNLWLFFISLIPWATEWVSRFHTSSLPVFIYGITLLGTAISYFILQSQVIKLSPKPSLLKEALGEVKSSF
;
A
#
# COMPACT_ATOMS: atom_id res chain seq x y z
N MET A 1 -9.07 12.72 -17.21
CA MET A 1 -9.10 13.46 -15.91
C MET A 1 -7.69 13.98 -15.63
N SER A 2 -7.51 15.06 -14.86
CA SER A 2 -6.15 15.44 -14.43
C SER A 2 -5.60 14.42 -13.42
N SER A 3 -4.30 14.12 -13.50
CA SER A 3 -3.63 13.24 -12.54
C SER A 3 -3.74 13.75 -11.11
N SER A 4 -3.60 15.06 -10.92
CA SER A 4 -3.73 15.73 -9.61
C SER A 4 -5.06 15.44 -8.88
N ARG A 5 -6.19 15.31 -9.59
CA ARG A 5 -7.46 14.95 -8.94
C ARG A 5 -7.49 13.51 -8.45
N LEU A 6 -6.88 12.59 -9.20
CA LEU A 6 -6.78 11.18 -8.78
C LEU A 6 -5.82 11.04 -7.60
N GLU A 7 -4.68 11.73 -7.67
CA GLU A 7 -3.69 11.78 -6.61
C GLU A 7 -4.31 12.28 -5.30
N ALA A 8 -4.98 13.44 -5.32
CA ALA A 8 -5.63 13.98 -4.13
C ALA A 8 -6.71 13.06 -3.53
N PHE A 9 -7.45 12.34 -4.39
CA PHE A 9 -8.41 11.34 -3.93
C PHE A 9 -7.72 10.15 -3.25
N SER A 10 -6.69 9.59 -3.89
CA SER A 10 -5.91 8.49 -3.34
C SER A 10 -5.22 8.87 -2.03
N ASP A 11 -4.63 10.07 -1.94
CA ASP A 11 -4.01 10.60 -0.72
C ASP A 11 -5.01 10.68 0.43
N GLY A 12 -6.23 11.16 0.16
CA GLY A 12 -7.30 11.20 1.14
C GLY A 12 -7.67 9.80 1.67
N VAL A 13 -7.78 8.82 0.78
CA VAL A 13 -8.07 7.43 1.16
C VAL A 13 -6.93 6.83 2.00
N LEU A 14 -5.68 7.05 1.61
CA LEU A 14 -4.51 6.54 2.33
C LEU A 14 -4.35 7.18 3.71
N ALA A 15 -4.65 8.47 3.85
CA ALA A 15 -4.68 9.14 5.15
C ALA A 15 -5.73 8.52 6.10
N ILE A 16 -6.91 8.17 5.58
CA ILE A 16 -7.94 7.47 6.36
C ILE A 16 -7.47 6.06 6.74
N ILE A 17 -6.85 5.32 5.83
CA ILE A 17 -6.30 3.98 6.11
C ILE A 17 -5.29 4.04 7.27
N ILE A 18 -4.34 4.98 7.20
CA ILE A 18 -3.32 5.18 8.24
C ILE A 18 -3.95 5.50 9.59
N THR A 19 -4.98 6.35 9.62
CA THR A 19 -5.67 6.70 10.87
C THR A 19 -6.47 5.54 11.44
N ILE A 20 -7.18 4.76 10.61
CA ILE A 20 -7.89 3.55 11.06
C ILE A 20 -6.90 2.54 11.67
N MET A 21 -5.73 2.35 11.07
CA MET A 21 -4.74 1.41 11.58
C MET A 21 -4.28 1.71 13.00
N VAL A 22 -4.03 2.98 13.34
CA VAL A 22 -3.59 3.33 14.70
C VAL A 22 -4.74 3.18 15.71
N LEU A 23 -5.99 3.39 15.28
CA LEU A 23 -7.17 3.18 16.12
C LEU A 23 -7.39 1.70 16.47
N SER A 24 -6.95 0.77 15.63
CA SER A 24 -6.99 -0.68 15.92
C SER A 24 -5.92 -1.12 16.94
N LEU A 25 -4.94 -0.28 17.28
CA LEU A 25 -3.92 -0.60 18.28
C LEU A 25 -4.46 -0.40 19.70
N LYS A 26 -4.63 -1.49 20.44
CA LYS A 26 -5.18 -1.46 21.80
C LYS A 26 -4.11 -1.16 22.85
N ALA A 27 -4.46 -0.36 23.84
CA ALA A 27 -3.64 -0.17 25.03
C ALA A 27 -3.52 -1.47 25.85
N PRO A 28 -2.43 -1.66 26.61
CA PRO A 28 -2.31 -2.77 27.56
C PRO A 28 -3.45 -2.75 28.60
N GLU A 29 -3.92 -3.93 29.01
CA GLU A 29 -5.02 -4.07 29.98
C GLU A 29 -4.62 -3.78 31.43
N ALA A 30 -3.32 -3.62 31.72
CA ALA A 30 -2.79 -3.34 33.05
C ALA A 30 -1.58 -2.41 33.00
N ASP A 31 -1.31 -1.73 34.12
CA ASP A 31 -0.24 -0.75 34.33
C ASP A 31 1.12 -1.41 34.63
N SER A 32 1.46 -2.48 33.90
CA SER A 32 2.70 -3.23 34.11
C SER A 32 3.51 -3.43 32.84
N LEU A 33 4.84 -3.51 32.97
CA LEU A 33 5.74 -3.84 31.86
C LEU A 33 5.37 -5.16 31.19
N LYS A 34 4.92 -6.15 31.97
CA LYS A 34 4.45 -7.45 31.46
C LYS A 34 3.23 -7.30 30.56
N ALA A 35 2.29 -6.39 30.89
CA ALA A 35 1.14 -6.10 30.04
C ALA A 35 1.56 -5.39 28.75
N LEU A 36 2.54 -4.48 28.82
CA LEU A 36 3.11 -3.83 27.63
C LEU A 36 3.77 -4.84 26.69
N LEU A 37 4.55 -5.80 27.22
CA LEU A 37 5.18 -6.84 26.41
C LEU A 37 4.17 -7.73 25.67
N LYS A 38 2.96 -7.91 26.21
CA LYS A 38 1.90 -8.69 25.55
C LYS A 38 1.35 -8.03 24.29
N VAL A 39 1.40 -6.69 24.19
CA VAL A 39 0.89 -5.96 23.01
C VAL A 39 1.96 -5.72 21.94
N VAL A 40 3.23 -6.05 22.22
CA VAL A 40 4.35 -5.91 21.26
C VAL A 40 4.07 -6.58 19.92
N PRO A 41 3.53 -7.83 19.83
CA PRO A 41 3.20 -8.42 18.54
C PRO A 41 2.18 -7.59 17.73
N SER A 42 1.22 -6.95 18.41
CA SER A 42 0.25 -6.07 17.76
C SER A 42 0.88 -4.77 17.28
N LEU A 43 1.78 -4.18 18.08
CA LEU A 43 2.55 -3.01 17.68
C LEU A 43 3.45 -3.31 16.48
N LEU A 44 4.11 -4.48 16.44
CA LEU A 44 4.95 -4.88 15.31
C LEU A 44 4.14 -5.09 14.03
N ALA A 45 2.97 -5.75 14.12
CA ALA A 45 2.05 -5.89 12.99
C ALA A 45 1.63 -4.50 12.47
N TYR A 46 1.22 -3.61 13.37
CA TYR A 46 0.87 -2.23 13.02
C TYR A 46 2.01 -1.49 12.30
N VAL A 47 3.23 -1.49 12.87
CA VAL A 47 4.39 -0.78 12.30
C VAL A 47 4.73 -1.33 10.92
N LEU A 48 4.73 -2.66 10.75
CA LEU A 48 5.01 -3.29 9.46
C LEU A 48 3.99 -2.84 8.41
N SER A 49 2.70 -2.89 8.74
CA SER A 49 1.63 -2.47 7.84
C SER A 49 1.69 -0.97 7.56
N PHE A 50 2.07 -0.14 8.54
CA PHE A 50 2.15 1.30 8.38
C PHE A 50 3.25 1.66 7.38
N VAL A 51 4.43 1.08 7.57
CA VAL A 51 5.57 1.23 6.66
C VAL A 51 5.19 0.76 5.26
N TYR A 52 4.47 -0.36 5.15
CA TYR A 52 3.98 -0.88 3.87
C TYR A 52 3.08 0.15 3.15
N VAL A 53 2.05 0.67 3.82
CA VAL A 53 1.16 1.70 3.25
C VAL A 53 1.92 2.97 2.89
N ALA A 54 2.85 3.42 3.74
CA ALA A 54 3.66 4.62 3.51
C ALA A 54 4.58 4.49 2.27
N ILE A 55 5.20 3.32 2.07
CA ILE A 55 5.99 3.03 0.86
C ILE A 55 5.11 3.15 -0.39
N TYR A 56 3.92 2.56 -0.35
CA TYR A 56 2.96 2.60 -1.45
C TYR A 56 2.45 4.01 -1.75
N TRP A 57 2.17 4.80 -0.71
CA TRP A 57 1.83 6.21 -0.84
C TRP A 57 2.96 6.98 -1.52
N ASN A 58 4.21 6.84 -1.04
CA ASN A 58 5.35 7.53 -1.62
C ASN A 58 5.55 7.16 -3.11
N ASN A 59 5.46 5.87 -3.42
CA ASN A 59 5.57 5.37 -4.78
C ASN A 59 4.43 5.91 -5.67
N HIS A 60 3.20 5.95 -5.16
CA HIS A 60 2.03 6.45 -5.89
C HIS A 60 2.16 7.95 -6.17
N HIS A 61 2.58 8.73 -5.18
CA HIS A 61 2.84 10.16 -5.32
C HIS A 61 3.89 10.44 -6.41
N HIS A 62 4.98 9.67 -6.46
CA HIS A 62 5.97 9.77 -7.54
C HIS A 62 5.40 9.34 -8.90
N LEU A 63 4.60 8.27 -8.94
CA LEU A 63 3.99 7.74 -10.15
C LEU A 63 3.03 8.75 -10.81
N MET A 64 2.19 9.43 -10.01
CA MET A 64 1.22 10.41 -10.52
C MET A 64 1.89 11.65 -11.12
N LYS A 65 3.09 12.02 -10.67
CA LYS A 65 3.88 13.12 -11.24
C LYS A 65 4.38 12.86 -12.66
N LEU A 66 4.39 11.61 -13.11
CA LEU A 66 4.88 11.23 -14.46
C LEU A 66 3.88 11.54 -15.57
N VAL A 67 2.60 11.73 -15.24
CA VAL A 67 1.51 11.94 -16.21
C VAL A 67 0.70 13.18 -15.87
N LYS A 68 0.25 13.91 -16.89
CA LYS A 68 -0.65 15.07 -16.70
C LYS A 68 -2.13 14.70 -16.83
N ILE A 69 -2.42 13.76 -17.73
CA ILE A 69 -3.78 13.33 -18.06
C ILE A 69 -3.85 11.82 -17.92
N ILE A 70 -4.90 11.35 -17.26
CA ILE A 70 -5.20 9.94 -17.06
C ILE A 70 -6.48 9.55 -17.79
N ASP A 71 -6.51 8.33 -18.30
CA ASP A 71 -7.64 7.72 -18.99
C ASP A 71 -8.55 6.94 -18.02
N GLY A 72 -9.67 6.42 -18.54
CA GLY A 72 -10.63 5.65 -17.73
C GLY A 72 -10.07 4.33 -17.20
N LYS A 73 -9.12 3.70 -17.90
CA LYS A 73 -8.50 2.45 -17.45
C LYS A 73 -7.63 2.68 -16.22
N THR A 74 -6.81 3.73 -16.23
CA THR A 74 -5.97 4.13 -15.09
C THR A 74 -6.82 4.39 -13.85
N LEU A 75 -7.98 5.03 -14.01
CA LEU A 75 -8.94 5.25 -12.92
C LEU A 75 -9.41 3.93 -12.27
N TRP A 76 -9.82 2.95 -13.07
CA TRP A 76 -10.25 1.65 -12.56
C TRP A 76 -9.12 0.88 -11.88
N PHE A 77 -7.91 0.88 -12.44
CA PHE A 77 -6.77 0.23 -11.80
C PHE A 77 -6.34 0.92 -10.50
N ASN A 78 -6.45 2.25 -10.42
CA ASN A 78 -6.25 2.99 -9.19
C ASN A 78 -7.27 2.58 -8.12
N ASN A 79 -8.55 2.49 -8.47
CA ASN A 79 -9.59 2.05 -7.54
C ASN A 79 -9.41 0.59 -7.11
N LEU A 80 -8.97 -0.29 -8.00
CA LEU A 80 -8.64 -1.67 -7.65
C LEU A 80 -7.50 -1.73 -6.62
N TRP A 81 -6.46 -0.92 -6.82
CA TRP A 81 -5.37 -0.80 -5.85
C TRP A 81 -5.84 -0.21 -4.52
N LEU A 82 -6.63 0.86 -4.55
CA LEU A 82 -7.23 1.46 -3.35
C LEU A 82 -8.11 0.46 -2.59
N PHE A 83 -8.84 -0.41 -3.31
CA PHE A 83 -9.62 -1.47 -2.68
C PHE A 83 -8.72 -2.41 -1.88
N PHE A 84 -7.67 -2.98 -2.47
CA PHE A 84 -6.80 -3.92 -1.75
C PHE A 84 -6.05 -3.26 -0.59
N ILE A 85 -5.50 -2.06 -0.79
CA ILE A 85 -4.77 -1.35 0.26
C ILE A 85 -5.70 -0.94 1.42
N SER A 86 -6.99 -0.70 1.14
CA SER A 86 -7.99 -0.41 2.19
C SER A 86 -8.35 -1.60 3.08
N LEU A 87 -8.01 -2.84 2.67
CA LEU A 87 -8.22 -4.04 3.48
C LEU A 87 -7.09 -4.27 4.49
N ILE A 88 -5.96 -3.57 4.36
CA ILE A 88 -4.79 -3.72 5.23
C ILE A 88 -5.12 -3.50 6.70
N PRO A 89 -5.85 -2.45 7.13
CA PRO A 89 -6.15 -2.24 8.55
C PRO A 89 -6.87 -3.44 9.18
N TRP A 90 -7.90 -3.96 8.50
CA TRP A 90 -8.64 -5.13 8.94
C TRP A 90 -7.76 -6.39 9.01
N ALA A 91 -6.97 -6.65 7.97
CA ALA A 91 -6.10 -7.82 7.94
C ALA A 91 -4.98 -7.75 8.99
N THR A 92 -4.46 -6.54 9.25
CA THR A 92 -3.46 -6.24 10.30
C THR A 92 -4.02 -6.51 11.69
N GLU A 93 -5.25 -6.08 11.95
CA GLU A 93 -5.92 -6.36 13.22
C GLU A 93 -6.20 -7.85 13.40
N TRP A 94 -6.54 -8.56 12.32
CA TRP A 94 -6.81 -9.98 12.42
C TRP A 94 -5.53 -10.79 12.70
N VAL A 95 -4.44 -10.49 11.99
CA VAL A 95 -3.15 -11.14 12.24
C VAL A 95 -2.57 -10.74 13.59
N SER A 96 -2.76 -9.52 14.08
CA SER A 96 -2.25 -9.12 15.40
C SER A 96 -2.88 -9.94 16.54
N ARG A 97 -4.19 -10.19 16.46
CA ARG A 97 -4.95 -11.00 17.44
C ARG A 97 -4.60 -12.49 17.37
N PHE A 98 -4.31 -13.01 16.19
CA PHE A 98 -4.10 -14.45 15.94
C PHE A 98 -2.79 -14.74 15.21
N HIS A 99 -1.69 -14.08 15.62
CA HIS A 99 -0.41 -14.08 14.92
C HIS A 99 0.28 -15.45 14.83
N THR A 100 -0.14 -16.43 15.63
CA THR A 100 0.33 -17.82 15.59
C THR A 100 -0.52 -18.72 14.69
N SER A 101 -1.67 -18.24 14.21
CA SER A 101 -2.58 -19.01 13.37
C SER A 101 -2.26 -18.82 11.88
N SER A 102 -2.22 -19.90 11.12
CA SER A 102 -1.84 -19.85 9.70
C SER A 102 -2.83 -19.10 8.82
N LEU A 103 -4.13 -19.18 9.12
CA LEU A 103 -5.17 -18.58 8.27
C LEU A 103 -5.12 -17.03 8.25
N PRO A 104 -5.09 -16.32 9.40
CA PRO A 104 -4.89 -14.87 9.43
C PRO A 104 -3.63 -14.40 8.71
N VAL A 105 -2.51 -15.11 8.91
CA VAL A 105 -1.24 -14.81 8.22
C VAL A 105 -1.38 -15.00 6.71
N PHE A 106 -2.02 -16.07 6.27
CA PHE A 106 -2.27 -16.34 4.87
C PHE A 106 -3.14 -15.25 4.22
N ILE A 107 -4.26 -14.88 4.85
CA ILE A 107 -5.15 -13.83 4.32
C ILE A 107 -4.45 -12.47 4.32
N TYR A 108 -3.67 -12.14 5.36
CA TYR A 108 -2.84 -10.95 5.37
C TYR A 108 -1.86 -10.94 4.17
N GLY A 109 -1.20 -12.07 3.90
CA GLY A 109 -0.36 -12.25 2.72
C GLY A 109 -1.11 -12.05 1.39
N ILE A 110 -2.33 -12.59 1.25
CA ILE A 110 -3.17 -12.39 0.07
C ILE A 110 -3.55 -10.91 -0.10
N THR A 111 -3.86 -10.19 0.97
CA THR A 111 -4.15 -8.75 0.94
C THR A 111 -2.94 -7.94 0.46
N LEU A 112 -1.75 -8.23 0.99
CA LEU A 112 -0.50 -7.57 0.56
C LEU A 112 -0.18 -7.92 -0.91
N LEU A 113 -0.33 -9.18 -1.31
CA LEU A 113 -0.08 -9.62 -2.67
C LEU A 113 -1.07 -8.97 -3.66
N GLY A 114 -2.35 -8.90 -3.31
CA GLY A 114 -3.36 -8.21 -4.12
C GLY A 114 -3.05 -6.72 -4.27
N THR A 115 -2.55 -6.08 -3.21
CA THR A 115 -2.06 -4.69 -3.25
C THR A 115 -0.88 -4.56 -4.22
N ALA A 116 0.09 -5.46 -4.15
CA ALA A 116 1.26 -5.44 -5.04
C ALA A 116 0.89 -5.68 -6.51
N ILE A 117 0.05 -6.66 -6.81
CA ILE A 117 -0.39 -6.98 -8.17
C ILE A 117 -1.19 -5.82 -8.77
N SER A 118 -2.17 -5.30 -8.03
CA SER A 118 -2.98 -4.17 -8.50
C SER A 118 -2.13 -2.90 -8.71
N TYR A 119 -1.17 -2.63 -7.83
CA TYR A 119 -0.23 -1.54 -8.01
C TYR A 119 0.66 -1.71 -9.24
N PHE A 120 1.19 -2.92 -9.47
CA PHE A 120 2.00 -3.22 -10.65
C PHE A 120 1.22 -2.98 -11.95
N ILE A 121 -0.06 -3.36 -11.98
CA ILE A 121 -0.95 -3.11 -13.12
C ILE A 121 -1.17 -1.61 -13.32
N LEU A 122 -1.46 -0.86 -12.24
CA LEU A 122 -1.62 0.60 -12.27
C LEU A 122 -0.35 1.27 -12.81
N GLN A 123 0.79 0.94 -12.23
CA GLN A 123 2.11 1.45 -12.63
C GLN A 123 2.37 1.19 -14.11
N SER A 124 2.14 -0.04 -14.58
CA SER A 124 2.31 -0.42 -15.97
C SER A 124 1.44 0.41 -16.92
N GLN A 125 0.23 0.79 -16.52
CA GLN A 125 -0.63 1.65 -17.35
C GLN A 125 -0.18 3.11 -17.35
N VAL A 126 0.19 3.66 -16.19
CA VAL A 126 0.68 5.04 -16.10
C VAL A 126 1.97 5.21 -16.92
N ILE A 127 2.87 4.23 -16.90
CA ILE A 127 4.11 4.24 -17.71
C ILE A 127 3.77 4.26 -19.22
N LYS A 128 2.77 3.51 -19.67
CA LYS A 128 2.33 3.53 -21.08
C LYS A 128 1.77 4.88 -21.52
N LEU A 129 1.17 5.63 -20.60
CA LEU A 129 0.64 6.98 -20.85
C LEU A 129 1.72 8.07 -20.74
N SER A 130 2.90 7.75 -20.23
CA SER A 130 3.97 8.72 -20.01
C SER A 130 4.69 9.06 -21.33
N PRO A 131 4.98 10.34 -21.64
CA PRO A 131 5.55 10.77 -22.93
C PRO A 131 6.95 10.22 -23.27
N LYS A 132 7.67 9.65 -22.30
CA LYS A 132 8.99 9.04 -22.48
C LYS A 132 9.08 7.67 -21.79
N PRO A 133 8.60 6.59 -22.44
CA PRO A 133 8.75 5.23 -21.92
C PRO A 133 10.21 4.79 -21.75
N SER A 134 11.14 5.42 -22.49
CA SER A 134 12.56 5.04 -22.55
C SER A 134 13.37 5.41 -21.31
N LEU A 135 13.11 6.55 -20.67
CA LEU A 135 13.87 6.99 -19.48
C LEU A 135 13.57 6.14 -18.24
N LEU A 136 12.40 5.49 -18.21
CA LEU A 136 12.00 4.64 -17.10
C LEU A 136 12.56 3.22 -17.23
N LYS A 137 12.84 2.73 -18.45
CA LYS A 137 13.62 1.50 -18.66
C LYS A 137 15.07 1.64 -18.17
N GLU A 138 15.68 2.82 -18.38
CA GLU A 138 17.00 3.14 -17.82
C GLU A 138 16.95 3.28 -16.29
N ALA A 139 15.94 3.95 -15.72
CA ALA A 139 15.81 4.11 -14.28
C ALA A 139 15.43 2.81 -13.53
N LEU A 140 14.77 1.86 -14.21
CA LEU A 140 14.45 0.52 -13.69
C LEU A 140 15.58 -0.52 -13.92
N GLY A 141 16.73 -0.10 -14.46
CA GLY A 141 17.90 -0.97 -14.58
C GLY A 141 17.86 -1.99 -15.72
N GLU A 142 16.96 -1.85 -16.70
CA GLU A 142 17.07 -2.59 -17.97
C GLU A 142 18.17 -1.96 -18.84
N VAL A 143 19.43 -2.11 -18.41
CA VAL A 143 20.58 -1.85 -19.27
C VAL A 143 20.50 -2.84 -20.42
N LYS A 144 20.32 -2.32 -21.64
CA LYS A 144 20.55 -3.08 -22.87
C LYS A 144 21.93 -3.71 -22.77
N SER A 145 21.99 -5.04 -22.64
CA SER A 145 23.18 -5.79 -23.02
C SER A 145 23.31 -5.68 -24.55
N SER A 146 23.94 -4.59 -25.01
CA SER A 146 24.45 -4.49 -26.37
C SER A 146 25.81 -5.17 -26.41
N PHE A 147 25.80 -6.45 -26.78
CA PHE A 147 26.82 -7.09 -27.61
C PHE A 147 26.11 -7.91 -28.67
#